data_AF-A0A529GK85-F1
#
_entry.id   AF-A0A529GK85-F1
#
_cell.length_a   1.000
_cell.length_b   1.000
_cell.length_c   1.000
_cell.angle_alpha   90.00
_cell.angle_beta   90.00
_cell.angle_gamma   90.00
#
_symmetry.space_group_name_H-M   'P 1'
#
loop_
_entity.id
_entity.type
_entity.pdbx_description
1 polymer ?
#
loop_
_entity_poly.entity_id
_entity_poly.type
_entity_poly.pdbx_seq_one_letter_code
_entity_poly.pdbx_strand_id
1 'polypeptide(L)'
;MEFAFPWPMSQGEWLAWSSAVATLLIGLLLFLAPNLAFRILRLQARPEKAAAIAEGRGRMSGFYLGVSLCCILLAQPLLYMALGFS
;
A
#
# COMPACT_ATOMS: atom_id res chain seq x y z
N MET A 1 -4.59 20.78 -21.49
CA MET A 1 -3.78 19.63 -21.04
C MET A 1 -4.75 18.49 -20.82
N GLU A 2 -4.68 17.42 -21.61
CA GLU A 2 -5.56 16.28 -21.43
C GLU A 2 -5.09 15.46 -20.22
N PHE A 3 -5.99 15.22 -19.26
CA PHE A 3 -5.71 14.34 -18.15
C PHE A 3 -5.93 12.90 -18.62
N ALA A 4 -4.84 12.26 -19.04
CA ALA A 4 -4.83 10.84 -19.35
C ALA A 4 -4.35 10.05 -18.12
N PHE A 5 -5.07 8.97 -17.79
CA PHE A 5 -4.60 8.03 -16.79
C PHE A 5 -3.39 7.24 -17.34
N PRO A 6 -2.29 7.11 -16.59
CA PRO A 6 -1.08 6.45 -17.07
C PRO A 6 -1.26 4.93 -17.07
N TRP A 7 -1.93 4.42 -18.11
CA TRP A 7 -2.22 3.00 -18.25
C TRP A 7 -0.97 2.18 -18.61
N PRO A 8 -0.74 1.00 -18.00
CA PRO A 8 0.38 0.14 -18.35
C PRO A 8 0.32 -0.37 -19.79
N MET A 9 1.42 -0.24 -20.53
CA MET A 9 1.52 -0.66 -21.93
C MET A 9 2.54 -1.78 -22.15
N SER A 10 3.51 -1.95 -21.25
CA SER A 10 4.52 -3.01 -21.30
C SER A 10 4.32 -4.07 -20.22
N GLN A 11 4.85 -5.29 -20.43
CA GLN A 11 4.81 -6.34 -19.41
C GLN A 11 5.47 -5.91 -18.09
N GLY A 12 6.57 -5.14 -18.17
CA GLY A 12 7.24 -4.61 -16.99
C GLY A 12 6.37 -3.62 -16.20
N GLU A 13 5.69 -2.72 -16.90
CA GLU A 13 4.73 -1.80 -16.28
C GLU A 13 3.55 -2.54 -15.67
N TRP A 14 3.06 -3.61 -16.30
CA TRP A 14 2.00 -4.45 -15.74
C TRP A 14 2.41 -5.11 -14.42
N LEU A 15 3.64 -5.62 -14.31
CA LEU A 15 4.16 -6.15 -13.05
C LEU A 15 4.27 -5.06 -11.98
N ALA A 16 4.80 -3.89 -12.34
CA ALA A 16 4.97 -2.79 -11.39
C ALA A 16 3.62 -2.22 -10.92
N TRP A 17 2.66 -2.10 -11.82
CA TRP A 17 1.32 -1.61 -11.52
C TRP A 17 0.53 -2.62 -10.67
N SER A 18 0.59 -3.91 -11.01
CA SER A 18 -0.09 -4.96 -10.24
C SER A 18 0.48 -5.10 -8.82
N SER A 19 1.80 -4.95 -8.63
CA SER A 19 2.39 -4.92 -7.30
C SER A 19 1.94 -3.69 -6.50
N ALA A 20 1.81 -2.52 -7.14
CA ALA A 20 1.24 -1.34 -6.51
C ALA A 20 -0.21 -1.56 -6.06
N VAL A 21 -1.05 -2.19 -6.90
CA VAL A 21 -2.42 -2.55 -6.54
C VAL A 21 -2.46 -3.53 -5.38
N ALA A 22 -1.60 -4.55 -5.36
CA ALA A 22 -1.51 -5.50 -4.25
C ALA A 22 -1.15 -4.78 -2.94
N THR A 23 -0.16 -3.88 -2.97
CA THR A 23 0.23 -3.08 -1.80
C THR A 23 -0.87 -2.12 -1.35
N LEU A 24 -1.61 -1.53 -2.29
CA LEU A 24 -2.77 -0.68 -1.99
C LEU A 24 -3.81 -1.46 -1.18
N LEU A 25 -4.13 -2.69 -1.60
CA LEU A 25 -5.09 -3.56 -0.91
C LEU A 25 -4.61 -3.92 0.51
N ILE A 26 -3.32 -4.18 0.70
CA ILE A 26 -2.72 -4.42 2.03
C ILE A 26 -2.82 -3.16 2.89
N GLY A 27 -2.53 -1.98 2.33
CA GLY A 27 -2.70 -0.70 3.00
C GLY A 27 -4.16 -0.47 3.42
N LEU A 28 -5.12 -0.73 2.55
CA LEU A 28 -6.55 -0.60 2.86
C LEU A 28 -6.97 -1.56 3.98
N LEU A 29 -6.48 -2.80 3.97
CA LEU A 29 -6.75 -3.78 5.02
C LEU A 29 -6.20 -3.30 6.37
N LEU A 30 -4.98 -2.77 6.41
CA LEU A 30 -4.37 -2.22 7.63
C LEU A 30 -5.09 -0.96 8.12
N PHE A 31 -5.61 -0.13 7.21
CA PHE A 31 -6.33 1.09 7.57
C PHE A 31 -7.74 0.81 8.13
N LEU A 32 -8.48 -0.10 7.50
CA LEU A 32 -9.87 -0.40 7.84
C LEU A 32 -9.98 -1.46 8.94
N ALA A 33 -9.19 -2.53 8.85
CA ALA A 33 -9.28 -3.70 9.72
C ALA A 33 -7.88 -4.15 10.21
N PRO A 34 -7.16 -3.31 10.98
CA PRO A 34 -5.80 -3.61 11.46
C PRO A 34 -5.73 -4.92 12.26
N ASN A 35 -6.74 -5.26 13.05
CA ASN A 35 -6.77 -6.51 13.81
C ASN A 35 -6.85 -7.75 12.90
N LEU A 36 -7.56 -7.66 11.77
CA LEU A 36 -7.60 -8.73 10.79
C LEU A 36 -6.25 -8.87 10.08
N ALA A 37 -5.66 -7.74 9.67
CA ALA A 37 -4.32 -7.70 9.09
C ALA A 37 -3.28 -8.33 10.04
N PHE A 38 -3.28 -7.94 11.31
CA PHE A 38 -2.41 -8.52 12.33
C PHE A 38 -2.64 -10.01 12.50
N ARG A 39 -3.90 -10.47 12.53
CA ARG A 39 -4.21 -11.89 12.64
C ARG A 39 -3.70 -12.71 11.45
N ILE A 40 -3.78 -12.17 10.22
CA ILE A 40 -3.19 -12.80 9.01
C ILE A 40 -1.68 -12.93 9.17
N LEU A 41 -1.03 -11.88 9.69
CA LEU A 41 0.40 -11.87 10.02
C LEU A 41 0.73 -12.69 11.29
N ARG A 42 -0.25 -13.36 11.90
CA ARG A 42 -0.14 -14.10 13.17
C ARG A 42 0.33 -13.23 14.35
N LEU A 43 0.10 -11.92 14.25
CA LEU A 43 0.30 -10.93 15.29
C LEU A 43 -0.98 -10.75 16.11
N GLN A 44 -0.82 -10.41 17.39
CA GLN A 44 -1.92 -10.06 18.28
C GLN A 44 -1.65 -8.69 18.88
N ALA A 45 -2.53 -7.73 18.57
CA ALA A 45 -2.51 -6.44 19.26
C ALA A 45 -2.93 -6.66 20.72
N ARG A 46 -2.04 -6.32 21.66
CA ARG A 46 -2.37 -6.41 23.09
C ARG A 46 -3.47 -5.38 23.39
N PRO A 47 -4.62 -5.79 23.97
CA PRO A 47 -5.75 -4.90 24.20
C PRO A 47 -5.41 -3.74 25.14
N GLU A 48 -4.43 -3.94 26.03
CA GLU A 48 -3.89 -2.93 26.95
C GLU A 48 -3.20 -1.76 26.23
N LYS A 49 -2.80 -1.94 24.96
CA LYS A 49 -2.09 -0.91 24.18
C LYS A 49 -2.90 -0.54 22.93
N ALA A 50 -3.89 0.34 23.09
CA ALA A 50 -4.65 0.92 21.98
C ALA A 50 -3.74 1.54 20.89
N ALA A 51 -2.55 2.03 21.27
CA ALA A 51 -1.53 2.52 20.35
C ALA A 51 -1.10 1.48 19.30
N ALA A 52 -1.14 0.18 19.60
CA ALA A 52 -0.76 -0.86 18.64
C ALA A 52 -1.69 -0.90 17.41
N ILE A 53 -2.99 -0.64 17.62
CA ILE A 53 -3.97 -0.52 16.54
C ILE A 53 -3.76 0.80 15.77
N ALA A 54 -3.44 1.88 16.48
CA ALA A 54 -3.14 3.17 15.88
C ALA A 54 -1.89 3.13 14.98
N GLU A 55 -0.85 2.40 15.36
CA GLU A 55 0.35 2.20 14.54
C GLU A 55 0.06 1.46 13.23
N GLY A 56 -0.78 0.41 13.28
CA GLY A 56 -1.21 -0.31 12.08
C GLY A 56 -2.00 0.60 11.12
N ARG A 57 -2.95 1.37 11.66
CA ARG A 57 -3.79 2.28 10.85
C ARG A 57 -3.05 3.51 10.37
N GLY A 58 -2.19 4.10 11.19
CA GLY A 58 -1.52 5.35 10.86
C GLY A 58 -0.24 5.09 10.08
N ARG A 59 0.74 4.48 10.75
CA ARG A 59 2.11 4.40 10.26
C ARG A 59 2.26 3.39 9.12
N MET A 60 1.75 2.18 9.29
CA MET A 60 1.89 1.14 8.26
C MET A 60 0.98 1.39 7.07
N SER A 61 -0.31 1.64 7.32
CA SER A 61 -1.27 1.87 6.24
C SER A 61 -0.95 3.14 5.44
N GLY A 62 -0.51 4.22 6.11
CA GLY A 62 -0.24 5.50 5.46
C GLY A 62 0.87 5.39 4.43
N PHE A 63 1.95 4.67 4.74
CA PHE A 63 3.02 4.41 3.77
C PHE A 63 2.50 3.60 2.58
N TYR A 64 1.88 2.44 2.83
CA TYR A 64 1.40 1.56 1.76
C TYR A 64 0.35 2.22 0.87
N LEU A 65 -0.62 2.94 1.44
CA LEU A 65 -1.63 3.68 0.70
C LEU A 65 -1.01 4.83 -0.10
N GLY A 66 -0.15 5.63 0.54
CA GLY A 66 0.46 6.78 -0.09
C GLY A 66 1.33 6.41 -1.29
N VAL A 67 2.28 5.48 -1.10
CA VAL A 67 3.21 5.08 -2.16
C VAL A 67 2.48 4.38 -3.32
N SER A 68 1.52 3.49 -3.03
CA SER A 68 0.80 2.76 -4.07
C SER A 68 -0.14 3.65 -4.88
N LEU A 69 -0.84 4.60 -4.24
CA LEU A 69 -1.65 5.58 -4.95
C LEU A 69 -0.78 6.45 -5.86
N CYS A 70 0.39 6.89 -5.37
CA CYS A 70 1.34 7.63 -6.20
C CYS A 70 1.81 6.78 -7.39
N CYS A 71 2.15 5.50 -7.20
CA CYS A 71 2.52 4.60 -8.30
C CYS A 71 1.41 4.48 -9.35
N ILE A 72 0.16 4.32 -8.94
CA ILE A 72 -0.98 4.13 -9.84
C ILE A 72 -1.34 5.41 -10.59
N LEU A 73 -1.30 6.57 -9.91
CA LEU A 73 -1.74 7.85 -10.49
C LEU A 73 -0.65 8.55 -11.30
N LEU A 74 0.63 8.32 -10.98
CA LEU A 74 1.76 9.03 -11.59
C LEU A 74 2.65 8.11 -12.44
N ALA A 75 2.63 6.79 -12.22
CA ALA A 75 3.39 5.77 -12.96
C ALA A 75 4.88 6.07 -13.19
N GLN A 76 5.55 6.73 -12.23
CA GLN A 76 6.96 7.08 -12.35
C GLN A 76 7.89 5.93 -11.92
N PRO A 77 9.01 5.68 -12.63
CA PRO A 77 9.97 4.62 -12.28
C PRO A 77 10.50 4.73 -10.85
N LEU A 78 10.77 5.95 -10.37
CA LEU A 78 11.24 6.17 -9.00
C LEU A 78 10.23 5.75 -7.94
N LEU A 79 8.92 5.90 -8.21
CA LEU A 79 7.86 5.48 -7.30
C LEU A 79 7.76 3.96 -7.24
N TYR A 80 7.86 3.29 -8.39
CA TYR A 80 7.91 1.84 -8.44
C TYR A 80 9.17 1.28 -7.76
N MET A 81 10.32 1.95 -7.87
CA MET A 81 11.52 1.58 -7.12
C MET A 81 11.34 1.81 -5.60
N ALA A 82 10.72 2.92 -5.20
CA ALA A 82 10.43 3.18 -3.79
C ALA A 82 9.51 2.10 -3.19
N LEU A 83 8.52 1.64 -3.95
CA LEU A 83 7.66 0.52 -3.57
C LEU A 83 8.43 -0.82 -3.53
N GLY A 84 9.36 -1.05 -4.47
CA GLY A 84 10.13 -2.29 -4.54
C GLY A 84 11.21 -2.43 -3.46
N PHE A 85 11.72 -1.32 -2.91
CA PHE A 85 12.77 -1.31 -1.90
C PHE A 85 12.29 -1.27 -0.45
N SER A 86 10.99 -1.07 -0.21
CA SER A 86 10.39 -1.02 1.14
C SER A 86 10.13 -2.41 1.71
#